data_AF-A0AA41BKL6-F1
#
_entry.id   AF-A0AA41BKL6-F1
#
_cell.length_a   1.000
_cell.length_b   1.000
_cell.length_c   1.000
_cell.angle_alpha   90.00
_cell.angle_beta   90.00
_cell.angle_gamma   90.00
#
_symmetry.space_group_name_H-M   'P 1'
#
loop_
_entity.id
_entity.type
_entity.pdbx_description
1 polymer ?
#
loop_
_entity_poly.entity_id
_entity_poly.type
_entity_poly.pdbx_seq_one_letter_code
_entity_poly.pdbx_strand_id
1 'polypeptide(L)'
;PKKTQLLIQAGASVDATDSRGKTALMLADHRPEVAEVLIRAGANVNAQDKDGSSVLMESLSGLFDVKVLDIDDLAVPKRLIESGAKLEYLSKVDATKTLPVSILNVAIRHGNIVLVQFLVENQADVNFDKGNPEEFPLFLACGAGSSSANFSIVEFLLKNNAKADYTSRLHDKSQDGKLIQAGVDNALHFLSEESDIDPRIPELLV
;
A
#
# COMPACT_ATOMS: atom_id res chain seq x y z
N PRO A 1 27.77 2.88 -6.10
CA PRO A 1 27.83 1.52 -6.71
C PRO A 1 29.19 0.78 -6.61
N LYS A 2 30.33 1.38 -7.00
CA LYS A 2 31.63 0.66 -7.07
C LYS A 2 32.08 0.00 -5.76
N LYS A 3 31.98 0.70 -4.63
CA LYS A 3 32.30 0.14 -3.30
C LYS A 3 31.42 -1.07 -2.97
N THR A 4 30.12 -0.97 -3.24
CA THR A 4 29.16 -2.07 -3.07
C THR A 4 29.55 -3.28 -3.90
N GLN A 5 29.87 -3.09 -5.19
CA GLN A 5 30.32 -4.18 -6.07
C GLN A 5 31.58 -4.88 -5.56
N LEU A 6 32.58 -4.11 -5.12
CA LEU A 6 33.84 -4.67 -4.58
C LEU A 6 33.58 -5.49 -3.32
N LEU A 7 32.72 -5.02 -2.42
CA LEU A 7 32.37 -5.75 -1.20
C LEU A 7 31.65 -7.07 -1.52
N ILE A 8 30.68 -7.05 -2.44
CA ILE A 8 29.96 -8.26 -2.88
C ILE A 8 30.94 -9.25 -3.54
N GLN A 9 31.85 -8.77 -4.40
CA GLN A 9 32.88 -9.61 -5.01
C GLN A 9 33.87 -10.20 -3.99
N ALA A 10 34.11 -9.50 -2.89
CA ALA A 10 34.92 -9.98 -1.78
C ALA A 10 34.16 -10.96 -0.85
N GLY A 11 32.92 -11.33 -1.18
CA GLY A 11 32.13 -12.30 -0.42
C GLY A 11 31.28 -11.71 0.70
N ALA A 12 31.06 -10.39 0.72
CA ALA A 12 30.10 -9.79 1.65
C ALA A 12 28.69 -10.35 1.41
N SER A 13 28.00 -10.72 2.48
CA SER A 13 26.61 -11.17 2.40
C SER A 13 25.71 -10.01 1.95
N VAL A 14 24.99 -10.22 0.84
CA VAL A 14 24.11 -9.22 0.21
C VAL A 14 22.93 -8.85 1.13
N ASP A 15 22.42 -9.84 1.88
CA ASP A 15 21.28 -9.69 2.79
C ASP A 15 21.69 -9.54 4.26
N ALA A 16 22.95 -9.18 4.54
CA ALA A 16 23.35 -8.82 5.88
C ALA A 16 22.48 -7.69 6.42
N THR A 17 22.07 -7.79 7.69
CA THR A 17 21.18 -6.83 8.33
C THR A 17 21.88 -6.02 9.40
N ASP A 18 21.44 -4.77 9.56
CA ASP A 18 21.83 -3.93 10.69
C ASP A 18 21.12 -4.35 11.99
N SER A 19 21.36 -3.62 13.08
CA SER A 19 20.73 -3.89 14.38
C SER A 19 19.19 -3.77 14.39
N ARG A 20 18.59 -3.13 13.39
CA ARG A 20 17.14 -3.01 13.19
C ARG A 20 16.58 -4.04 12.22
N GLY A 21 17.43 -4.92 11.69
CA GLY A 21 17.02 -5.89 10.67
C GLY A 21 17.01 -5.32 9.25
N LYS A 22 17.50 -4.09 9.04
CA LYS A 22 17.51 -3.48 7.70
C LYS A 22 18.64 -4.05 6.85
N THR A 23 18.31 -4.52 5.64
CA THR A 23 19.30 -4.97 4.66
C THR A 23 19.97 -3.78 3.97
N ALA A 24 21.09 -4.02 3.29
CA ALA A 24 21.72 -2.99 2.45
C ALA A 24 20.77 -2.43 1.38
N LEU A 25 19.82 -3.25 0.89
CA LEU A 25 18.84 -2.83 -0.12
C LEU A 25 17.78 -1.90 0.46
N MET A 26 17.31 -2.13 1.70
CA MET A 26 16.44 -1.19 2.42
C MET A 26 17.11 0.16 2.67
N LEU A 27 18.43 0.14 2.88
CA LEU A 27 19.23 1.34 3.14
C LEU A 27 19.75 2.02 1.86
N ALA A 28 19.35 1.54 0.68
CA ALA A 28 19.76 2.09 -0.61
C ALA A 28 18.86 3.27 -1.05
N ASP A 29 18.26 3.97 -0.08
CA ASP A 29 17.37 5.11 -0.30
C ASP A 29 18.03 6.19 -1.16
N HIS A 30 17.29 6.66 -2.16
CA HIS A 30 17.74 7.58 -3.21
C HIS A 30 19.09 7.21 -3.87
N ARG A 31 19.47 5.93 -3.88
CA ARG A 31 20.69 5.44 -4.53
C ARG A 31 20.37 4.33 -5.54
N PRO A 32 19.74 4.67 -6.68
CA PRO A 32 19.28 3.70 -7.66
C PRO A 32 20.38 2.79 -8.18
N GLU A 33 21.61 3.30 -8.35
CA GLU A 33 22.73 2.47 -8.83
C GLU A 33 23.24 1.51 -7.76
N VAL A 34 23.03 1.81 -6.48
CA VAL A 34 23.34 0.87 -5.39
C VAL A 34 22.25 -0.19 -5.29
N ALA A 35 20.98 0.21 -5.36
CA ALA A 35 19.85 -0.71 -5.38
C ALA A 35 19.96 -1.70 -6.55
N GLU A 36 20.25 -1.23 -7.76
CA GLU A 36 20.40 -2.07 -8.95
C GLU A 36 21.55 -3.09 -8.80
N VAL A 37 22.68 -2.69 -8.20
CA VAL A 37 23.79 -3.62 -7.92
C VAL A 37 23.36 -4.71 -6.95
N LEU A 38 22.63 -4.36 -5.89
CA LEU A 38 22.18 -5.30 -4.87
C LEU A 38 21.12 -6.27 -5.43
N ILE A 39 20.15 -5.75 -6.19
CA ILE A 39 19.12 -6.56 -6.87
C ILE A 39 19.78 -7.55 -7.83
N ARG A 40 20.72 -7.10 -8.67
CA ARG A 40 21.47 -8.01 -9.58
C ARG A 40 22.32 -9.03 -8.85
N ALA A 41 22.77 -8.72 -7.64
CA ALA A 41 23.50 -9.66 -6.79
C ALA A 41 22.59 -10.66 -6.05
N GLY A 42 21.28 -10.62 -6.29
CA GLY A 42 20.32 -11.54 -5.70
C GLY A 42 19.82 -11.14 -4.31
N ALA A 43 19.87 -9.85 -3.96
CA ALA A 43 19.29 -9.35 -2.72
C ALA A 43 17.81 -9.74 -2.59
N ASN A 44 17.39 -10.12 -1.38
CA ASN A 44 16.00 -10.43 -1.11
C ASN A 44 15.13 -9.15 -1.13
N VAL A 45 14.44 -8.91 -2.25
CA VAL A 45 13.53 -7.76 -2.43
C VAL A 45 12.28 -7.81 -1.54
N ASN A 46 12.02 -8.94 -0.88
CA ASN A 46 10.91 -9.14 0.04
C ASN A 46 11.38 -9.25 1.50
N ALA A 47 12.62 -8.88 1.81
CA ALA A 47 13.09 -8.81 3.18
C ALA A 47 12.19 -7.86 3.99
N GLN A 48 12.09 -8.14 5.30
CA GLN A 48 11.42 -7.29 6.27
C GLN A 48 12.37 -6.97 7.40
N ASP A 49 12.32 -5.73 7.88
CA ASP A 49 13.04 -5.33 9.08
C ASP A 49 12.31 -5.81 10.35
N LYS A 50 12.82 -5.42 11.53
CA LYS A 50 12.24 -5.83 12.80
C LYS A 50 10.85 -5.26 13.06
N ASP A 51 10.50 -4.16 12.41
CA ASP A 51 9.17 -3.53 12.49
C ASP A 51 8.23 -4.08 11.41
N GLY A 52 8.69 -5.07 10.64
CA GLY A 52 7.94 -5.73 9.58
C GLY A 52 7.84 -4.91 8.28
N SER A 53 8.59 -3.80 8.17
CA SER A 53 8.62 -2.96 6.96
C SER A 53 9.35 -3.69 5.83
N SER A 54 8.72 -3.79 4.66
CA SER A 54 9.31 -4.43 3.48
C SER A 54 10.30 -3.50 2.77
N VAL A 55 11.19 -4.07 1.95
CA VAL A 55 12.10 -3.27 1.10
C VAL A 55 11.35 -2.23 0.25
N LEU A 56 10.23 -2.64 -0.35
CA LEU A 56 9.41 -1.74 -1.17
C LEU A 56 8.76 -0.64 -0.33
N MET A 57 8.25 -0.96 0.86
CA MET A 57 7.70 0.04 1.78
C MET A 57 8.74 1.08 2.19
N GLU A 58 9.95 0.63 2.56
CA GLU A 58 11.07 1.54 2.88
C GLU A 58 11.42 2.46 1.71
N SER A 59 11.47 1.93 0.49
CA SER A 59 11.78 2.72 -0.72
C SER A 59 10.72 3.78 -1.08
N LEU A 60 9.50 3.62 -0.57
CA LEU A 60 8.38 4.54 -0.80
C LEU A 60 8.15 5.49 0.38
N SER A 61 8.77 5.23 1.55
CA SER A 61 8.49 5.96 2.80
C SER A 61 8.68 7.47 2.68
N GLY A 62 9.70 7.92 1.94
CA GLY A 62 9.96 9.34 1.68
C GLY A 62 9.06 9.97 0.60
N LEU A 63 8.29 9.16 -0.14
CA LEU A 63 7.48 9.59 -1.29
C LEU A 63 6.02 9.84 -0.93
N PHE A 64 5.53 9.30 0.20
CA PHE A 64 4.11 9.39 0.57
C PHE A 64 3.63 10.83 0.75
N ASP A 65 4.45 11.71 1.33
CA ASP A 65 4.09 13.11 1.61
C ASP A 65 4.53 14.10 0.51
N VAL A 66 5.09 13.59 -0.59
CA VAL A 66 5.59 14.42 -1.69
C VAL A 66 4.45 14.81 -2.64
N LYS A 67 4.29 16.11 -2.89
CA LYS A 67 3.22 16.65 -3.76
C LYS A 67 3.46 16.44 -5.25
N VAL A 68 4.71 16.32 -5.66
CA VAL A 68 5.13 16.15 -7.06
C VAL A 68 6.20 15.07 -7.09
N LEU A 69 5.86 13.91 -7.63
CA LEU A 69 6.82 12.83 -7.89
C LEU A 69 7.31 12.96 -9.32
N ASP A 70 8.62 12.88 -9.51
CA ASP A 70 9.19 12.71 -10.84
C ASP A 70 9.34 11.22 -11.19
N ILE A 71 9.67 10.95 -12.45
CA ILE A 71 9.82 9.56 -12.92
C ILE A 71 11.03 8.86 -12.29
N ASP A 72 12.02 9.62 -11.82
CA ASP A 72 13.25 9.12 -11.26
C ASP A 72 13.05 8.67 -9.80
N ASP A 73 12.17 9.32 -9.04
CA ASP A 73 11.73 8.95 -7.69
C ASP A 73 11.16 7.52 -7.65
N LEU A 74 10.46 7.11 -8.71
CA LEU A 74 9.82 5.80 -8.82
C LEU A 74 10.71 4.74 -9.47
N ALA A 75 11.93 5.08 -9.89
CA ALA A 75 12.83 4.13 -10.55
C ALA A 75 13.19 2.93 -9.66
N VAL A 76 13.51 3.17 -8.38
CA VAL A 76 13.81 2.08 -7.43
C VAL A 76 12.56 1.26 -7.08
N PRO A 77 11.44 1.86 -6.66
CA PRO A 77 10.19 1.11 -6.44
C PRO A 77 9.78 0.26 -7.64
N LYS A 78 9.82 0.82 -8.86
CA LYS A 78 9.47 0.10 -10.08
C LYS A 78 10.39 -1.11 -10.28
N ARG A 79 11.69 -0.91 -10.10
CA ARG A 79 12.66 -1.99 -10.25
C ARG A 79 12.48 -3.11 -9.22
N LEU A 80 12.11 -2.76 -8.00
CA LEU A 80 11.79 -3.72 -6.94
C LEU A 80 10.56 -4.56 -7.32
N ILE A 81 9.49 -3.92 -7.79
CA ILE A 81 8.27 -4.61 -8.24
C ILE A 81 8.58 -5.54 -9.42
N GLU A 82 9.32 -5.07 -10.43
CA GLU A 82 9.78 -5.89 -11.57
C GLU A 82 10.63 -7.09 -11.12
N SER A 83 11.29 -6.97 -9.97
CA SER A 83 12.11 -8.03 -9.36
C SER A 83 11.32 -8.93 -8.39
N GLY A 84 9.99 -8.75 -8.30
CA GLY A 84 9.10 -9.57 -7.49
C GLY A 84 8.87 -9.08 -6.07
N ALA A 85 9.08 -7.80 -5.79
CA ALA A 85 8.67 -7.20 -4.51
C ALA A 85 7.14 -7.22 -4.39
N LYS A 86 6.65 -7.63 -3.22
CA LYS A 86 5.22 -7.75 -2.94
C LYS A 86 4.61 -6.41 -2.55
N LEU A 87 3.46 -6.11 -3.14
CA LEU A 87 2.63 -4.94 -2.82
C LEU A 87 1.73 -5.21 -1.61
N GLU A 88 1.42 -6.48 -1.37
CA GLU A 88 0.66 -6.97 -0.23
C GLU A 88 1.47 -8.01 0.54
N TYR A 89 1.55 -7.84 1.86
CA TYR A 89 2.35 -8.72 2.71
C TYR A 89 1.80 -8.79 4.13
N LEU A 90 2.43 -9.64 4.95
CA LEU A 90 2.12 -9.78 6.36
C LEU A 90 3.25 -9.12 7.16
N SER A 91 2.97 -8.03 7.86
CA SER A 91 3.92 -7.33 8.74
C SER A 91 3.83 -7.88 10.16
N LYS A 92 4.98 -8.15 10.78
CA LYS A 92 5.07 -8.50 12.19
C LYS A 92 5.13 -7.21 13.00
N VAL A 93 4.07 -6.93 13.75
CA VAL A 93 4.00 -5.77 14.65
C VAL A 93 4.68 -6.09 15.98
N ASP A 94 4.46 -7.31 16.47
CA ASP A 94 5.10 -7.84 17.67
C ASP A 94 5.20 -9.38 17.58
N ALA A 95 5.72 -10.02 18.63
CA ALA A 95 5.92 -11.47 18.67
C ALA A 95 4.63 -12.30 18.52
N THR A 96 3.47 -11.68 18.74
CA THR A 96 2.15 -12.33 18.77
C THR A 96 1.24 -11.88 17.64
N LYS A 97 1.52 -10.72 17.03
CA LYS A 97 0.63 -10.07 16.08
C LYS A 97 1.28 -9.89 14.72
N THR A 98 0.62 -10.46 13.72
CA THR A 98 0.91 -10.22 12.31
C THR A 98 -0.29 -9.54 11.68
N LEU A 99 -0.06 -8.44 10.96
CA LEU A 99 -1.11 -7.70 10.26
C LEU A 99 -0.92 -7.77 8.75
N PRO A 100 -2.01 -7.90 7.98
CA PRO A 100 -1.95 -7.66 6.54
C PRO A 100 -1.60 -6.19 6.26
N VAL A 101 -0.72 -5.97 5.31
CA VAL A 101 -0.35 -4.66 4.79
C VAL A 101 -0.62 -4.64 3.29
N SER A 102 -1.30 -3.59 2.84
CA SER A 102 -1.43 -3.20 1.44
C SER A 102 -0.72 -1.87 1.27
N ILE A 103 0.31 -1.82 0.42
CA ILE A 103 1.03 -0.55 0.14
C ILE A 103 0.10 0.45 -0.56
N LEU A 104 -0.87 -0.04 -1.35
CA LEU A 104 -1.92 0.79 -1.94
C LEU A 104 -2.74 1.50 -0.86
N ASN A 105 -3.13 0.82 0.21
CA ASN A 105 -3.88 1.45 1.30
C ASN A 105 -3.07 2.55 1.98
N VAL A 106 -1.77 2.34 2.18
CA VAL A 106 -0.90 3.37 2.75
C VAL A 106 -0.84 4.60 1.84
N ALA A 107 -0.69 4.42 0.52
CA ALA A 107 -0.75 5.53 -0.43
C ALA A 107 -2.10 6.28 -0.39
N ILE A 108 -3.22 5.56 -0.23
CA ILE A 108 -4.56 6.14 -0.11
C ILE A 108 -4.69 6.97 1.18
N ARG A 109 -4.19 6.49 2.33
CA ARG A 109 -4.21 7.24 3.61
C ARG A 109 -3.51 8.57 3.54
N HIS A 110 -2.42 8.63 2.77
CA HIS A 110 -1.66 9.86 2.52
C HIS A 110 -2.29 10.74 1.41
N GLY A 111 -3.38 10.30 0.78
CA GLY A 111 -4.04 11.03 -0.30
C GLY A 111 -3.16 11.19 -1.55
N ASN A 112 -2.13 10.36 -1.71
CA ASN A 112 -1.15 10.51 -2.78
C ASN A 112 -1.62 9.79 -4.05
N ILE A 113 -2.37 10.50 -4.88
CA ILE A 113 -2.94 9.95 -6.12
C ILE A 113 -1.87 9.41 -7.08
N VAL A 114 -0.68 10.00 -7.12
CA VAL A 114 0.39 9.56 -8.03
C VAL A 114 0.92 8.19 -7.59
N LEU A 115 1.14 7.98 -6.28
CA LEU A 115 1.49 6.65 -5.77
C LEU A 115 0.36 5.65 -5.94
N VAL A 116 -0.89 6.05 -5.73
CA VAL A 116 -2.05 5.19 -5.99
C VAL A 116 -2.05 4.72 -7.45
N GLN A 117 -1.88 5.64 -8.40
CA GLN A 117 -1.82 5.33 -9.82
C GLN A 117 -0.67 4.36 -10.13
N PHE A 118 0.54 4.70 -9.66
CA PHE A 118 1.72 3.87 -9.85
C PHE A 118 1.51 2.44 -9.32
N LEU A 119 0.98 2.28 -8.11
CA LEU A 119 0.79 0.96 -7.49
C LEU A 119 -0.26 0.14 -8.23
N VAL A 120 -1.38 0.74 -8.63
CA VAL A 120 -2.44 0.05 -9.40
C VAL A 120 -1.94 -0.35 -10.80
N GLU A 121 -1.21 0.53 -11.49
CA GLU A 121 -0.56 0.20 -12.77
C GLU A 121 0.46 -0.94 -12.64
N ASN A 122 1.00 -1.13 -11.44
CA ASN A 122 1.92 -2.21 -11.08
C ASN A 122 1.23 -3.40 -10.39
N GLN A 123 -0.08 -3.57 -10.60
CA GLN A 123 -0.87 -4.74 -10.18
C GLN A 123 -1.14 -4.85 -8.67
N ALA A 124 -1.15 -3.72 -7.93
CA ALA A 124 -1.70 -3.73 -6.58
C ALA A 124 -3.19 -4.12 -6.59
N ASP A 125 -3.62 -4.90 -5.59
CA ASP A 125 -5.00 -5.36 -5.52
C ASP A 125 -5.94 -4.22 -5.08
N VAL A 126 -6.66 -3.64 -6.04
CA VAL A 126 -7.67 -2.59 -5.82
C VAL A 126 -8.86 -3.04 -4.97
N ASN A 127 -9.01 -4.34 -4.74
CA ASN A 127 -10.05 -4.94 -3.90
C ASN A 127 -9.44 -5.71 -2.72
N PHE A 128 -8.23 -5.33 -2.27
CA PHE A 128 -7.56 -6.01 -1.17
C PHE A 128 -8.41 -6.02 0.09
N ASP A 129 -8.77 -7.23 0.54
CA ASP A 129 -9.59 -7.41 1.73
C ASP A 129 -9.06 -8.53 2.64
N LYS A 130 -8.49 -8.16 3.80
CA LYS A 130 -7.86 -9.11 4.74
C LYS A 130 -8.48 -9.18 6.12
N GLY A 131 -9.65 -8.60 6.34
CA GLY A 131 -10.39 -8.78 7.59
C GLY A 131 -11.11 -7.52 8.03
N ASN A 132 -10.63 -6.37 7.56
CA ASN A 132 -11.05 -5.07 8.01
C ASN A 132 -11.66 -4.29 6.84
N PRO A 133 -12.98 -4.06 6.83
CA PRO A 133 -13.64 -3.23 5.82
C PRO A 133 -13.09 -1.80 5.72
N GLU A 134 -12.59 -1.22 6.81
CA GLU A 134 -11.95 0.11 6.80
C GLU A 134 -10.61 0.12 6.03
N GLU A 135 -10.03 -1.06 5.82
CA GLU A 135 -8.83 -1.27 5.01
C GLU A 135 -9.18 -1.73 3.59
N PHE A 136 -10.45 -1.71 3.18
CA PHE A 136 -10.80 -1.93 1.79
C PHE A 136 -10.46 -0.66 0.97
N PRO A 137 -9.66 -0.72 -0.11
CA PRO A 137 -9.11 0.46 -0.77
C PRO A 137 -10.13 1.55 -1.11
N LEU A 138 -11.27 1.16 -1.70
CA LEU A 138 -12.31 2.11 -2.09
C LEU A 138 -13.01 2.75 -0.87
N PHE A 139 -13.21 1.99 0.21
CA PHE A 139 -13.90 2.49 1.41
C PHE A 139 -13.00 3.46 2.17
N LEU A 140 -11.71 3.13 2.25
CA LEU A 140 -10.67 4.00 2.76
C LEU A 140 -10.59 5.31 1.98
N ALA A 141 -10.66 5.27 0.65
CA ALA A 141 -10.70 6.47 -0.20
C ALA A 141 -11.97 7.33 0.00
N CYS A 142 -13.06 6.72 0.48
CA CYS A 142 -14.30 7.39 0.86
C CYS A 142 -14.29 7.90 2.32
N GLY A 143 -13.17 7.76 3.04
CA GLY A 143 -12.98 8.34 4.37
C GLY A 143 -13.04 7.35 5.53
N ALA A 144 -13.16 6.05 5.26
CA ALA A 144 -13.03 5.06 6.33
C ALA A 144 -11.67 5.21 7.05
N GLY A 145 -11.64 5.13 8.38
CA GLY A 145 -10.38 5.09 9.14
C GLY A 145 -9.60 6.40 9.25
N SER A 146 -10.27 7.57 9.25
CA SER A 146 -9.75 8.92 9.62
C SER A 146 -8.98 9.73 8.56
N SER A 147 -9.08 9.39 7.27
CA SER A 147 -8.59 10.22 6.16
C SER A 147 -9.75 10.99 5.52
N SER A 148 -9.59 12.26 5.15
CA SER A 148 -10.63 12.97 4.38
C SER A 148 -10.86 12.27 3.03
N ALA A 149 -12.13 12.12 2.61
CA ALA A 149 -12.46 11.51 1.32
C ALA A 149 -11.76 12.22 0.14
N ASN A 150 -11.29 11.44 -0.85
CA ASN A 150 -10.54 11.97 -2.00
C ASN A 150 -11.19 11.56 -3.32
N PHE A 151 -11.88 12.52 -3.96
CA PHE A 151 -12.62 12.30 -5.21
C PHE A 151 -11.75 11.68 -6.32
N SER A 152 -10.53 12.19 -6.52
CA SER A 152 -9.65 11.70 -7.59
C SER A 152 -9.20 10.26 -7.37
N ILE A 153 -8.95 9.86 -6.12
CA ILE A 153 -8.62 8.47 -5.78
C ILE A 153 -9.84 7.57 -5.95
N VAL A 154 -11.02 7.98 -5.48
CA VAL A 154 -12.27 7.21 -5.66
C VAL A 154 -12.55 6.98 -7.14
N GLU A 155 -12.54 8.05 -7.95
CA GLU A 155 -12.77 7.96 -9.38
C GLU A 155 -11.77 7.02 -10.07
N PHE A 156 -10.49 7.11 -9.70
CA PHE A 156 -9.45 6.27 -10.27
C PHE A 156 -9.60 4.80 -9.89
N LEU A 157 -9.89 4.49 -8.62
CA LEU A 157 -10.10 3.10 -8.17
C LEU A 157 -11.30 2.47 -8.88
N LEU A 158 -12.41 3.18 -9.02
CA LEU A 158 -13.59 2.70 -9.74
C LEU A 158 -13.30 2.42 -11.22
N LYS A 159 -12.57 3.31 -11.89
CA LYS A 159 -12.08 3.10 -13.27
C LYS A 159 -11.20 1.85 -13.40
N ASN A 160 -10.59 1.39 -12.31
CA ASN A 160 -9.74 0.20 -12.24
C ASN A 160 -10.45 -1.02 -11.61
N ASN A 161 -11.80 -1.07 -11.66
CA ASN A 161 -12.61 -2.20 -11.20
C ASN A 161 -12.61 -2.40 -9.67
N ALA A 162 -12.43 -1.33 -8.89
CA ALA A 162 -12.76 -1.38 -7.47
C ALA A 162 -14.27 -1.58 -7.27
N LYS A 163 -14.64 -2.44 -6.32
CA LYS A 163 -16.03 -2.83 -6.07
C LYS A 163 -16.66 -1.93 -5.01
N ALA A 164 -17.66 -1.15 -5.39
CA ALA A 164 -18.42 -0.30 -4.47
C ALA A 164 -19.29 -1.08 -3.47
N ASP A 165 -19.67 -2.30 -3.84
CA ASP A 165 -20.65 -3.16 -3.16
C ASP A 165 -20.01 -4.43 -2.56
N TYR A 166 -18.75 -4.36 -2.09
CA TYR A 166 -18.05 -5.51 -1.55
C TYR A 166 -18.62 -5.97 -0.19
N THR A 167 -19.69 -6.77 -0.26
CA THR A 167 -20.59 -7.17 0.84
C THR A 167 -20.19 -8.45 1.58
N SER A 168 -19.05 -9.07 1.26
CA SER A 168 -18.74 -10.43 1.71
C SER A 168 -18.60 -10.63 3.23
N ARG A 169 -18.56 -9.56 4.04
CA ARG A 169 -18.40 -9.62 5.51
C ARG A 169 -19.40 -8.78 6.30
N LEU A 170 -20.38 -8.19 5.64
CA LEU A 170 -21.45 -7.42 6.27
C LEU A 170 -22.61 -8.37 6.54
N HIS A 171 -22.53 -9.11 7.65
CA HIS A 171 -23.64 -9.99 8.03
C HIS A 171 -24.89 -9.15 8.29
N ASP A 172 -26.00 -9.52 7.66
CA ASP A 172 -27.34 -9.04 8.00
C ASP A 172 -27.54 -9.14 9.53
N LYS A 173 -27.71 -8.01 10.21
CA LYS A 173 -28.14 -8.02 11.61
C LYS A 173 -29.67 -8.16 11.62
N SER A 174 -30.15 -9.32 12.05
CA SER A 174 -31.54 -9.48 12.43
C SER A 174 -31.78 -8.79 13.77
N GLN A 175 -32.55 -7.71 13.76
CA GLN A 175 -33.10 -7.09 14.96
C GLN A 175 -34.63 -7.16 14.86
N ASP A 176 -35.27 -7.74 15.88
CA ASP A 176 -36.73 -7.88 16.00
C ASP A 176 -37.44 -8.55 14.80
N GLY A 177 -36.84 -9.62 14.24
CA GLY A 177 -37.49 -10.45 13.22
C GLY A 177 -37.66 -9.78 11.85
N LYS A 178 -37.09 -8.59 11.66
CA LYS A 178 -36.90 -7.98 10.36
C LYS A 178 -35.46 -8.25 9.91
N LEU A 179 -35.31 -8.78 8.69
CA LEU A 179 -34.07 -8.62 7.93
C LEU A 179 -33.91 -7.11 7.70
N ILE A 180 -33.09 -6.46 8.52
CA ILE A 180 -32.51 -5.18 8.12
C ILE A 180 -31.48 -5.60 7.08
N GLN A 181 -31.79 -5.36 5.81
CA GLN A 181 -30.79 -5.45 4.76
C GLN A 181 -29.66 -4.52 5.21
N ALA A 182 -28.50 -5.07 5.53
CA ALA A 182 -27.33 -4.28 5.94
C ALA A 182 -26.77 -3.53 4.72
N GLY A 183 -27.58 -2.63 4.15
CA GLY A 183 -27.19 -1.68 3.12
C GLY A 183 -26.52 -0.45 3.71
N VAL A 184 -25.72 -0.64 4.77
CA VAL A 184 -25.16 0.47 5.57
C VAL A 184 -23.66 0.34 5.79
N ASP A 185 -22.94 -0.49 5.06
CA ASP A 185 -21.46 -0.54 5.14
C ASP A 185 -20.82 -0.67 3.73
N ASN A 186 -21.44 -0.08 2.70
CA ASN A 186 -20.81 0.12 1.38
C ASN A 186 -20.01 1.43 1.38
N ALA A 187 -19.31 1.75 0.28
CA ALA A 187 -18.52 2.98 0.19
C ALA A 187 -19.32 4.27 0.51
N LEU A 188 -20.65 4.28 0.27
CA LEU A 188 -21.55 5.39 0.60
C LEU A 188 -21.74 5.58 2.12
N HIS A 189 -21.64 4.53 2.92
CA HIS A 189 -21.77 4.63 4.38
C HIS A 189 -20.71 5.56 4.98
N PHE A 190 -19.46 5.39 4.57
CA PHE A 190 -18.34 6.18 5.06
C PHE A 190 -18.40 7.65 4.62
N LEU A 191 -19.25 7.97 3.62
CA LEU A 191 -19.57 9.34 3.24
C LEU A 191 -20.65 9.98 4.13
N SER A 192 -21.36 9.23 4.97
CA SER A 192 -22.40 9.83 5.81
C SER A 192 -21.86 10.48 7.09
N GLU A 193 -20.60 10.19 7.45
CA GLU A 193 -19.97 10.63 8.69
C GLU A 193 -19.05 11.85 8.55
N GLU A 194 -18.73 12.27 7.31
CA GLU A 194 -17.83 13.40 7.03
C GLU A 194 -18.62 14.66 6.61
N SER A 195 -18.23 15.83 7.14
CA SER A 195 -18.98 17.08 6.92
C SER A 195 -18.66 17.84 5.63
N ASP A 196 -17.56 17.50 4.94
CA ASP A 196 -17.04 18.23 3.76
C ASP A 196 -16.67 17.27 2.60
N ILE A 197 -17.61 16.43 2.20
CA ILE A 197 -17.41 15.50 1.08
C ILE A 197 -17.67 16.19 -0.26
N ASP A 198 -16.83 15.89 -1.24
CA ASP A 198 -17.08 16.28 -2.63
C ASP A 198 -18.40 15.63 -3.12
N PRO A 199 -19.42 16.44 -3.49
CA PRO A 199 -20.77 15.96 -3.80
C PRO A 199 -20.83 15.03 -5.02
N ARG A 200 -19.76 14.95 -5.80
CA ARG A 200 -19.65 14.03 -6.95
C ARG A 200 -19.29 12.62 -6.53
N ILE A 201 -18.72 12.40 -5.34
CA ILE A 201 -18.32 11.05 -4.87
C ILE A 201 -19.55 10.13 -4.76
N PRO A 202 -20.66 10.52 -4.11
CA PRO A 202 -21.87 9.69 -4.09
C PRO A 202 -22.37 9.29 -5.48
N GLU A 203 -22.27 10.18 -6.47
CA GLU A 203 -22.70 9.91 -7.86
C GLU A 203 -21.85 8.82 -8.54
N LEU A 204 -20.59 8.63 -8.11
CA LEU A 204 -19.70 7.59 -8.64
C LEU A 204 -19.98 6.20 -8.07
N LEU A 205 -20.69 6.12 -6.93
CA LEU A 205 -20.90 4.88 -6.18
C LEU A 205 -22.26 4.21 -6.45
N VAL A 206 -23.10 4.83 -7.28
CA VAL A 206 -24.44 4.36 -7.70
C VAL A 206 -24.37 3.76 -9.10
#